data_AF-A0A251XKA4-F1
#
_entry.id   AF-A0A251XKA4-F1
#
_cell.length_a   1.000
_cell.length_b   1.000
_cell.length_c   1.000
_cell.angle_alpha   90.00
_cell.angle_beta   90.00
_cell.angle_gamma   90.00
#
_symmetry.space_group_name_H-M   'P 1'
#
loop_
_entity.id
_entity.type
_entity.pdbx_description
1 polymer ?
#
loop_
_entity_poly.entity_id
_entity_poly.type
_entity_poly.pdbx_seq_one_letter_code
_entity_poly.pdbx_strand_id
1 'polypeptide(L)'
;MRDAALDDARGGAPGGLTRPSRAGRAEWGDGPREAAARDTRRIRGPRRRHAEHHPPLPEHAQATWSAAHQAAEERYGSGERAERTAYAALKHGFEKVGDHWEPKESTGPSDAGAEERGAGTAGGVDANASKAHLMEVARRLDVAGRSRMTKDELVDGIRKANDRETRRAREREG
;
A
#
# COMPACT_ATOMS: atom_id res chain seq x y z
N MET A 1 43.13 -17.78 -29.07
CA MET A 1 43.25 -18.16 -30.49
C MET A 1 43.63 -19.63 -30.56
N ARG A 2 42.68 -20.49 -30.93
CA ARG A 2 42.84 -21.85 -31.44
C ARG A 2 41.50 -22.24 -32.10
N ASP A 3 41.51 -22.22 -33.43
CA ASP A 3 40.71 -22.99 -34.39
C ASP A 3 40.49 -24.47 -33.96
N ALA A 4 39.53 -25.28 -34.44
CA ALA A 4 38.44 -25.19 -35.41
C ALA A 4 37.60 -26.50 -35.34
N ALA A 5 36.52 -26.53 -36.16
CA ALA A 5 35.71 -27.65 -36.68
C ALA A 5 34.55 -28.16 -35.80
N LEU A 6 33.25 -28.02 -36.16
CA LEU A 6 32.44 -28.42 -37.36
C LEU A 6 32.24 -29.94 -37.53
N ASP A 7 30.99 -30.39 -37.33
CA ASP A 7 30.20 -31.31 -38.20
C ASP A 7 28.77 -31.41 -37.59
N ASP A 8 27.73 -30.73 -38.10
CA ASP A 8 26.73 -31.12 -39.12
C ASP A 8 25.97 -32.44 -38.85
N ALA A 9 24.67 -32.32 -38.55
CA ALA A 9 23.66 -33.32 -38.91
C ALA A 9 22.29 -32.64 -39.06
N ARG A 10 21.90 -32.40 -40.31
CA ARG A 10 20.56 -31.99 -40.76
C ARG A 10 19.58 -33.17 -40.78
N GLY A 11 18.28 -32.86 -40.61
CA GLY A 11 17.23 -33.44 -41.46
C GLY A 11 15.90 -33.82 -40.81
N GLY A 12 14.81 -33.16 -41.24
CA GLY A 12 13.53 -33.84 -41.52
C GLY A 12 12.29 -33.48 -40.70
N ALA A 13 11.50 -32.53 -41.20
CA ALA A 13 10.02 -32.49 -41.10
C ALA A 13 9.47 -32.65 -42.55
N PRO A 14 8.16 -32.74 -42.89
CA PRO A 14 6.94 -32.46 -42.08
C PRO A 14 5.70 -33.36 -42.37
N GLY A 15 4.56 -33.08 -41.69
CA GLY A 15 3.21 -33.22 -42.29
C GLY A 15 2.17 -34.03 -41.51
N GLY A 16 0.93 -33.52 -41.44
CA GLY A 16 -0.28 -34.35 -41.25
C GLY A 16 -1.34 -33.84 -40.27
N LEU A 17 -2.13 -32.83 -40.65
CA LEU A 17 -3.43 -32.51 -40.05
C LEU A 17 -4.52 -33.34 -40.73
N THR A 18 -5.27 -34.16 -39.98
CA THR A 18 -6.62 -34.60 -40.40
C THR A 18 -7.45 -34.99 -39.16
N ARG A 19 -8.69 -34.48 -39.08
CA ARG A 19 -9.75 -34.86 -38.13
C ARG A 19 -10.66 -35.93 -38.76
N PRO A 20 -11.29 -36.79 -37.95
CA PRO A 20 -12.77 -36.90 -37.98
C PRO A 20 -13.33 -37.01 -36.54
N SER A 21 -14.46 -36.43 -36.14
CA SER A 21 -15.89 -36.58 -36.52
C SER A 21 -16.68 -37.31 -35.40
N ARG A 22 -17.43 -36.50 -34.64
CA ARG A 22 -18.85 -36.64 -34.23
C ARG A 22 -19.42 -38.02 -33.82
N ALA A 23 -19.66 -38.16 -32.52
CA ALA A 23 -20.84 -38.79 -31.90
C ALA A 23 -20.99 -38.17 -30.49
N GLY A 24 -22.15 -37.87 -29.91
CA GLY A 24 -23.50 -38.27 -30.24
C GLY A 24 -24.56 -37.29 -29.72
N ARG A 25 -25.77 -37.70 -30.08
CA ARG A 25 -27.10 -37.10 -29.94
C ARG A 25 -27.59 -37.17 -28.48
N ALA A 26 -28.20 -36.10 -28.00
CA ALA A 26 -29.26 -36.17 -27.00
C ALA A 26 -30.23 -35.00 -27.25
N GLU A 27 -31.38 -35.35 -27.83
CA GLU A 27 -32.56 -34.51 -27.94
C GLU A 27 -33.29 -34.54 -26.60
N TRP A 28 -33.59 -33.37 -26.04
CA TRP A 28 -34.80 -33.12 -25.24
C TRP A 28 -35.18 -31.66 -25.46
N GLY A 29 -36.24 -31.45 -26.24
CA GLY A 29 -36.98 -30.21 -26.25
C GLY A 29 -38.15 -30.35 -25.29
N ASP A 30 -38.33 -29.37 -24.41
CA ASP A 30 -39.64 -29.01 -23.88
C ASP A 30 -39.63 -27.51 -23.55
N GLY A 31 -40.68 -26.83 -23.99
CA GLY A 31 -40.84 -25.39 -23.92
C GLY A 31 -41.41 -24.92 -22.57
N PRO A 32 -41.95 -23.68 -22.51
CA PRO A 32 -41.46 -22.67 -21.59
C PRO A 32 -42.33 -22.51 -20.35
N ARG A 33 -41.72 -22.18 -19.21
CA ARG A 33 -42.38 -21.44 -18.13
C ARG A 33 -41.44 -20.40 -17.53
N GLU A 34 -41.84 -19.16 -17.73
CA GLU A 34 -41.36 -17.96 -17.05
C GLU A 34 -41.16 -18.22 -15.55
N ALA A 35 -39.93 -18.02 -15.09
CA ALA A 35 -39.66 -17.60 -13.73
C ALA A 35 -38.61 -16.49 -13.81
N ALA A 36 -39.08 -15.25 -13.63
CA ALA A 36 -38.27 -14.06 -13.57
C ALA A 36 -37.27 -14.15 -12.41
N ALA A 37 -36.06 -14.65 -12.67
CA ALA A 37 -34.91 -14.37 -11.84
C ALA A 37 -34.41 -12.98 -12.23
N ARG A 38 -34.64 -12.00 -11.34
CA ARG A 38 -34.00 -10.69 -11.40
C ARG A 38 -32.49 -10.89 -11.29
N ASP A 39 -31.80 -11.01 -12.42
CA ASP A 39 -30.34 -10.89 -12.50
C ASP A 39 -29.99 -9.42 -12.28
N THR A 40 -30.05 -9.00 -11.02
CA THR A 40 -29.33 -7.81 -10.59
C THR A 40 -27.87 -8.20 -10.36
N ARG A 41 -27.17 -8.62 -11.42
CA ARG A 41 -25.74 -8.34 -11.53
C ARG A 41 -25.59 -6.83 -11.66
N ARG A 42 -25.76 -6.18 -10.52
CA ARG A 42 -25.17 -4.89 -10.22
C ARG A 42 -23.68 -5.10 -10.50
N ILE A 43 -23.26 -4.69 -11.70
CA ILE A 43 -21.85 -4.50 -12.03
C ILE A 43 -21.36 -3.56 -10.93
N ARG A 44 -20.76 -4.15 -9.90
CA ARG A 44 -20.09 -3.43 -8.84
C ARG A 44 -18.87 -2.90 -9.58
N GLY A 45 -18.98 -1.66 -10.06
CA GLY A 45 -17.86 -0.93 -10.65
C GLY A 45 -16.63 -1.08 -9.76
N PRO A 46 -15.42 -0.94 -10.32
CA PRO A 46 -14.19 -1.21 -9.58
C PRO A 46 -14.30 -0.54 -8.22
N ARG A 47 -14.20 -1.34 -7.14
CA ARG A 47 -14.08 -0.82 -5.78
C ARG A 47 -13.02 0.27 -5.90
N ARG A 48 -13.40 1.54 -5.69
CA ARG A 48 -12.43 2.63 -5.64
C ARG A 48 -11.34 2.10 -4.72
N ARG A 49 -10.14 1.86 -5.26
CA ARG A 49 -8.97 1.63 -4.42
C ARG A 49 -9.00 2.84 -3.50
N HIS A 50 -9.25 2.60 -2.22
CA HIS A 50 -9.34 3.66 -1.24
C HIS A 50 -7.98 4.36 -1.32
N ALA A 51 -7.92 5.50 -2.00
CA ALA A 51 -6.86 6.46 -1.80
C ALA A 51 -6.84 6.64 -0.28
N GLU A 52 -5.69 6.41 0.32
CA GLU A 52 -5.57 6.52 1.76
C GLU A 52 -6.18 7.87 2.16
N HIS A 53 -7.15 7.88 3.08
CA HIS A 53 -7.58 9.13 3.67
C HIS A 53 -6.33 9.77 4.25
N HIS A 54 -5.84 10.83 3.58
CA HIS A 54 -4.64 11.51 3.97
C HIS A 54 -5.02 12.38 5.17
N PRO A 55 -4.47 12.10 6.36
CA PRO A 55 -4.66 12.97 7.51
C PRO A 55 -4.31 14.43 7.13
N PRO A 56 -5.02 15.47 7.62
CA PRO A 56 -4.71 16.84 7.23
C PRO A 56 -3.22 17.15 7.42
N LEU A 57 -2.59 17.55 6.33
CA LEU A 57 -1.18 17.89 6.28
C LEU A 57 -1.05 19.41 6.48
N PRO A 58 -0.13 19.90 7.33
CA PRO A 58 0.29 21.31 7.29
C PRO A 58 0.71 21.71 5.87
N GLU A 59 0.62 22.99 5.51
CA GLU A 59 0.95 23.46 4.15
C GLU A 59 2.33 22.98 3.67
N HIS A 60 3.34 23.04 4.54
CA HIS A 60 4.69 22.54 4.26
C HIS A 60 4.74 21.01 4.07
N ALA A 61 3.92 20.27 4.80
CA ALA A 61 3.82 18.82 4.69
C ALA A 61 3.14 18.40 3.37
N GLN A 62 2.10 19.13 2.94
CA GLN A 62 1.45 18.96 1.63
C GLN A 62 2.42 19.24 0.50
N ALA A 63 3.17 20.33 0.58
CA ALA A 63 4.17 20.70 -0.42
C ALA A 63 5.27 19.61 -0.53
N THR A 64 5.79 19.14 0.61
CA THR A 64 6.81 18.09 0.66
C THR A 64 6.31 16.79 0.03
N TRP A 65 5.09 16.36 0.41
CA TRP A 65 4.49 15.14 -0.13
C TRP A 65 4.21 15.27 -1.63
N SER A 66 3.60 16.37 -2.06
CA SER A 66 3.20 16.58 -3.47
C SER A 66 4.41 16.66 -4.39
N ALA A 67 5.46 17.39 -4.00
CA ALA A 67 6.69 17.49 -4.77
C ALA A 67 7.38 16.12 -4.89
N ALA A 68 7.47 15.37 -3.79
CA ALA A 68 8.05 14.03 -3.79
C ALA A 68 7.21 13.03 -4.60
N HIS A 69 5.88 13.13 -4.52
CA HIS A 69 4.96 12.30 -5.28
C HIS A 69 5.11 12.55 -6.78
N GLN A 70 5.03 13.81 -7.23
CA GLN A 70 5.19 14.17 -8.63
C GLN A 70 6.53 13.67 -9.19
N ALA A 71 7.64 13.93 -8.49
CA ALA A 71 8.96 13.47 -8.93
C ALA A 71 9.05 11.93 -8.99
N ALA A 72 8.36 11.23 -8.09
CA ALA A 72 8.33 9.77 -8.10
C ALA A 72 7.43 9.20 -9.20
N GLU A 73 6.32 9.86 -9.55
CA GLU A 73 5.48 9.51 -10.68
C GLU A 73 6.21 9.71 -12.01
N GLU A 74 6.93 10.82 -12.18
CA GLU A 74 7.77 11.08 -13.36
C GLU A 74 8.82 9.98 -13.55
N ARG A 75 9.35 9.44 -12.45
CA ARG A 75 10.43 8.45 -12.48
C ARG A 75 9.95 7.00 -12.60
N TYR A 76 8.87 6.65 -11.91
CA TYR A 76 8.44 5.26 -11.73
C TYR A 76 7.04 4.98 -12.30
N GLY A 77 6.33 6.02 -12.75
CA GLY A 77 4.90 5.96 -13.04
C GLY A 77 4.04 6.05 -11.79
N SER A 78 2.76 6.34 -11.99
CA SER A 78 1.75 6.36 -10.92
C SER A 78 1.64 5.01 -10.22
N GLY A 79 1.47 5.01 -8.90
CA GLY A 79 1.16 3.81 -8.12
C GLY A 79 1.87 3.72 -6.78
N GLU A 80 1.82 2.54 -6.17
CA GLU A 80 2.30 2.31 -4.80
C GLU A 80 3.76 2.72 -4.57
N ARG A 81 4.62 2.61 -5.60
CA ARG A 81 6.02 3.02 -5.49
C ARG A 81 6.16 4.54 -5.34
N ALA A 82 5.39 5.32 -6.10
CA ALA A 82 5.39 6.77 -5.99
C ALA A 82 4.84 7.23 -4.64
N GLU A 83 3.72 6.63 -4.21
CA GLU A 83 3.11 6.83 -2.90
C GLU A 83 4.10 6.58 -1.75
N ARG A 84 4.77 5.43 -1.76
CA ARG A 84 5.76 5.08 -0.74
C ARG A 84 6.94 6.05 -0.70
N THR A 85 7.39 6.53 -1.86
CA THR A 85 8.46 7.54 -1.93
C THR A 85 8.00 8.88 -1.36
N ALA A 86 6.79 9.33 -1.68
CA ALA A 86 6.23 10.55 -1.13
C ALA A 86 6.09 10.49 0.40
N TYR A 87 5.60 9.37 0.94
CA TYR A 87 5.52 9.16 2.38
C TYR A 87 6.89 9.05 3.06
N ALA A 88 7.89 8.47 2.41
CA ALA A 88 9.25 8.43 2.96
C ALA A 88 9.84 9.84 3.08
N ALA A 89 9.66 10.69 2.06
CA ALA A 89 10.07 12.08 2.10
C ALA A 89 9.34 12.87 3.20
N LEU A 90 8.02 12.66 3.32
CA LEU A 90 7.22 13.26 4.38
C LEU A 90 7.73 12.87 5.77
N LYS A 91 7.92 11.57 6.03
CA LYS A 91 8.37 11.04 7.35
C LYS A 91 9.77 11.49 7.76
N HIS A 92 10.56 11.99 6.81
CA HIS A 92 11.89 12.49 7.09
C HIS A 92 11.86 13.82 7.87
N GLY A 93 10.82 14.65 7.66
CA GLY A 93 10.65 15.94 8.34
C GLY A 93 9.42 16.03 9.24
N PHE A 94 8.50 15.07 9.12
CA PHE A 94 7.22 15.08 9.80
C PHE A 94 6.95 13.75 10.50
N GLU A 95 6.19 13.82 11.59
CA GLU A 95 5.66 12.65 12.27
C GLU A 95 4.14 12.71 12.35
N LYS A 96 3.52 11.56 12.48
CA LYS A 96 2.06 11.45 12.58
C LYS A 96 1.64 11.58 14.04
N VAL A 97 0.76 12.54 14.31
CA VAL A 97 0.14 12.77 15.61
C VAL A 97 -1.37 12.70 15.42
N GLY A 98 -1.98 11.59 15.86
CA GLY A 98 -3.40 11.34 15.72
C GLY A 98 -3.81 11.20 14.25
N ASP A 99 -4.65 12.12 13.80
CA ASP A 99 -5.16 12.21 12.44
C ASP A 99 -4.52 13.33 11.61
N HIS A 100 -3.36 13.88 11.99
CA HIS A 100 -2.61 14.87 11.21
C HIS A 100 -1.10 14.62 11.27
N TRP A 101 -0.35 15.35 10.45
CA TRP A 101 1.12 15.35 10.51
C TRP A 101 1.64 16.61 11.17
N GLU A 102 2.70 16.49 11.95
CA GLU A 102 3.38 17.59 12.62
C GLU A 102 4.87 17.59 12.26
N PRO A 103 5.52 18.77 12.18
CA PRO A 103 6.96 18.84 11.96
C PRO A 103 7.70 18.20 13.15
N LYS A 104 8.73 17.42 12.85
CA LYS A 104 9.62 16.83 13.85
C LYS A 104 10.55 17.89 14.46
N GLU A 105 11.02 17.65 15.68
CA GLU A 105 12.09 18.47 16.28
C GLU A 105 13.40 18.41 15.48
N SER A 106 13.65 17.30 14.78
CA SER A 106 14.85 17.10 13.96
C SER A 106 14.55 16.22 12.76
N THR A 107 15.12 16.59 11.61
CA THR A 107 14.97 15.82 10.37
C THR A 107 15.81 14.56 10.42
N GLY A 108 15.28 13.46 9.89
CA GLY A 108 15.99 12.19 9.84
C GLY A 108 15.04 11.00 9.76
N PRO A 109 15.59 9.78 9.66
CA PRO A 109 14.79 8.55 9.66
C PRO A 109 13.89 8.49 10.90
N SER A 110 12.62 8.11 10.70
CA SER A 110 11.63 8.04 11.78
C SER A 110 11.77 6.77 12.62
N ASP A 111 12.20 5.67 12.02
CA ASP A 111 12.28 4.36 12.65
C ASP A 111 13.32 3.49 11.92
N ALA A 112 13.62 2.32 12.49
CA ALA A 112 14.57 1.38 11.91
C ALA A 112 14.20 0.97 10.47
N GLY A 113 12.91 0.90 10.13
CA GLY A 113 12.44 0.61 8.77
C GLY A 113 12.73 1.73 7.77
N ALA A 114 13.01 2.95 8.23
CA ALA A 114 13.48 4.06 7.40
C ALA A 114 14.99 4.00 7.15
N GLU A 115 15.75 3.32 8.01
CA GLU A 115 17.21 3.16 7.90
C GLU A 115 17.60 1.88 7.15
N GLU A 116 16.93 0.77 7.49
CA GLU A 116 17.26 -0.56 7.02
C GLU A 116 16.08 -1.22 6.32
N ARG A 117 16.37 -1.82 5.16
CA ARG A 117 15.37 -2.62 4.43
C ARG A 117 15.02 -3.88 5.22
N GLY A 118 13.74 -4.03 5.56
CA GLY A 118 13.21 -5.24 6.21
C GLY A 118 12.98 -5.07 7.72
N ALA A 119 13.42 -3.95 8.31
CA ALA A 119 13.09 -3.61 9.69
C ALA A 119 11.63 -3.15 9.83
N GLY A 120 11.08 -3.30 11.04
CA GLY A 120 9.71 -2.91 11.35
C GLY A 120 9.51 -1.39 11.28
N THR A 121 8.34 -0.96 10.79
CA THR A 121 7.98 0.47 10.72
C THR A 121 7.10 0.90 11.89
N ALA A 122 7.26 2.14 12.34
CA ALA A 122 6.45 2.73 13.40
C ALA A 122 5.19 3.45 12.88
N GLY A 123 4.82 3.27 11.61
CA GLY A 123 3.57 3.81 11.05
C GLY A 123 3.54 5.35 10.94
N GLY A 124 4.71 5.99 10.87
CA GLY A 124 4.84 7.45 10.82
C GLY A 124 5.09 8.11 12.18
N VAL A 125 5.17 7.33 13.27
CA VAL A 125 5.68 7.80 14.56
C VAL A 125 7.20 7.97 14.48
N ASP A 126 7.75 9.03 15.08
CA ASP A 126 9.20 9.18 15.22
C ASP A 126 9.73 8.33 16.39
N ALA A 127 9.99 7.05 16.14
CA ALA A 127 10.57 6.14 17.11
C ALA A 127 11.98 6.57 17.56
N ASN A 128 12.67 7.41 16.78
CA ASN A 128 13.98 7.95 17.12
C ASN A 128 13.91 9.14 18.08
N ALA A 129 12.73 9.75 18.28
CA ALA A 129 12.54 10.90 19.17
C ALA A 129 12.94 10.62 20.63
N SER A 130 13.15 11.68 21.41
CA SER A 130 13.42 11.56 22.84
C SER A 130 12.23 10.93 23.58
N LYS A 131 12.48 10.24 24.70
CA LYS A 131 11.38 9.70 25.53
C LYS A 131 10.44 10.82 26.01
N ALA A 132 10.98 11.99 26.30
CA ALA A 132 10.20 13.16 26.71
C ALA A 132 9.21 13.58 25.62
N HIS A 133 9.68 13.69 24.37
CA HIS A 133 8.85 13.99 23.21
C HIS A 133 7.76 12.94 23.00
N LEU A 134 8.11 11.65 23.05
CA LEU A 134 7.13 10.56 22.93
C LEU A 134 6.10 10.59 24.06
N MET A 135 6.49 10.94 25.29
CA MET A 135 5.53 11.12 26.39
C MET A 135 4.58 12.30 26.13
N GLU A 136 5.05 13.38 25.49
CA GLU A 136 4.23 14.51 25.10
C GLU A 136 3.24 14.15 23.99
N VAL A 137 3.69 13.49 22.93
CA VAL A 137 2.81 12.96 21.87
C VAL A 137 1.78 12.00 22.48
N ALA A 138 2.20 11.05 23.31
CA ALA A 138 1.32 10.11 23.99
C ALA A 138 0.31 10.80 24.93
N ARG A 139 0.70 11.93 25.54
CA ARG A 139 -0.21 12.77 26.34
C ARG A 139 -1.27 13.42 25.46
N ARG A 140 -0.89 13.99 24.32
CA ARG A 140 -1.82 14.63 23.38
C ARG A 140 -2.82 13.64 22.77
N LEU A 141 -2.43 12.38 22.65
CA LEU A 141 -3.27 11.29 22.16
C LEU A 141 -4.00 10.51 23.26
N ASP A 142 -3.99 11.02 24.49
CA ASP A 142 -4.64 10.40 25.66
C ASP A 142 -4.28 8.91 25.86
N VAL A 143 -3.02 8.54 25.60
CA VAL A 143 -2.55 7.17 25.83
C VAL A 143 -2.50 6.91 27.34
N ALA A 144 -3.35 5.98 27.78
CA ALA A 144 -3.45 5.58 29.18
C ALA A 144 -2.16 4.88 29.64
N GLY A 145 -1.71 5.19 30.86
CA GLY A 145 -0.53 4.56 31.46
C GLY A 145 0.83 5.04 30.92
N ARG A 146 0.86 6.00 29.99
CA ARG A 146 2.06 6.56 29.35
C ARG A 146 3.23 6.87 30.29
N SER A 147 2.97 7.34 31.50
CA SER A 147 4.02 7.72 32.46
C SER A 147 4.87 6.55 32.96
N ARG A 148 4.35 5.31 32.86
CA ARG A 148 5.04 4.09 33.27
C ARG A 148 5.69 3.36 32.09
N MET A 149 5.41 3.79 30.86
CA MET A 149 5.88 3.13 29.65
C MET A 149 7.37 3.39 29.38
N THR A 150 8.02 2.39 28.82
CA THR A 150 9.33 2.49 28.16
C THR A 150 9.20 3.26 26.84
N LYS A 151 10.34 3.56 26.21
CA LYS A 151 10.35 4.27 24.92
C LYS A 151 9.59 3.46 23.85
N ASP A 152 9.86 2.16 23.76
CA ASP A 152 9.25 1.28 22.76
C ASP A 152 7.74 1.11 23.00
N GLU A 153 7.32 1.01 24.26
CA GLU A 153 5.91 0.97 24.63
C GLU A 153 5.18 2.28 24.29
N LEU A 154 5.84 3.43 24.44
CA LEU A 154 5.28 4.72 24.01
C LEU A 154 5.10 4.74 22.49
N VAL A 155 6.11 4.32 21.72
CA VAL A 155 6.03 4.25 20.24
C VAL A 155 4.87 3.36 19.80
N ASP A 156 4.74 2.17 20.38
CA ASP A 156 3.64 1.25 20.06
C ASP A 156 2.27 1.81 20.48
N GLY A 157 2.21 2.43 21.66
CA GLY A 157 1.01 3.10 22.17
C GLY A 157 0.52 4.23 21.27
N ILE A 158 1.44 5.08 20.81
CA ILE A 158 1.18 6.18 19.87
C ILE A 158 0.75 5.62 18.51
N ARG A 159 1.46 4.64 17.97
CA ARG A 159 1.10 4.00 16.69
C ARG A 159 -0.34 3.50 16.73
N LYS A 160 -0.70 2.76 17.78
CA LYS A 160 -2.07 2.27 17.99
C LYS A 160 -3.08 3.41 18.13
N ALA A 161 -2.72 4.53 18.75
CA ALA A 161 -3.60 5.70 18.86
C ALA A 161 -3.83 6.36 17.49
N ASN A 162 -2.76 6.58 16.72
CA ASN A 162 -2.83 7.12 15.36
C ASN A 162 -3.72 6.25 14.44
N ASP A 163 -3.57 4.92 14.52
CA ASP A 163 -4.39 3.98 13.74
C ASP A 163 -5.88 4.09 14.09
N ARG A 164 -6.21 4.31 15.37
CA ARG A 164 -7.59 4.54 15.82
C ARG A 164 -8.15 5.85 15.28
N GLU A 165 -7.39 6.94 15.37
CA GLU A 165 -7.83 8.25 14.87
C GLU A 165 -8.01 8.25 13.36
N THR A 166 -7.09 7.62 12.63
CA THR A 166 -7.21 7.45 11.17
C THR A 166 -8.46 6.67 10.79
N ARG A 167 -8.80 5.61 11.54
CA ARG A 167 -10.03 4.85 11.32
C ARG A 167 -11.27 5.70 11.57
N ARG A 168 -11.30 6.44 12.68
CA ARG A 168 -12.41 7.34 13.02
C ARG A 168 -12.60 8.43 11.97
N ALA A 169 -11.52 9.02 11.45
CA ALA A 169 -11.60 10.02 10.39
C ALA A 169 -12.28 9.44 9.13
N ARG A 170 -11.89 8.23 8.71
CA ARG A 170 -12.51 7.52 7.58
C ARG A 170 -13.99 7.22 7.80
N GLU A 171 -14.40 6.89 9.02
CA GLU A 171 -15.79 6.63 9.37
C GLU A 171 -16.66 7.89 9.37
N ARG A 172 -16.08 9.07 9.65
CA ARG A 172 -16.80 10.36 9.63
C ARG A 172 -17.06 10.88 8.21
N GLU A 173 -16.26 10.46 7.24
CA GLU A 173 -16.33 10.92 5.85
C GLU A 173 -17.14 10.01 4.91
N GLY A 174 -17.48 8.80 5.35
CA GLY A 174 -18.22 7.79 4.58
C GLY A 174 -19.71 7.81 4.85
#